data_AF-A0A933ALD5-F1
#
_entry.id   AF-A0A933ALD5-F1
#
_cell.length_a   1.000
_cell.length_b   1.000
_cell.length_c   1.000
_cell.angle_alpha   90.00
_cell.angle_beta   90.00
_cell.angle_gamma   90.00
#
_symmetry.space_group_name_H-M   'P 1'
#
loop_
_entity.id
_entity.type
_entity.pdbx_description
1 polymer ?
#
loop_
_entity_poly.entity_id
_entity_poly.type
_entity_poly.pdbx_seq_one_letter_code
_entity_poly.pdbx_strand_id
1 'polypeptide(L)'
;MKKDASLFALAAASVAAYALAARGAGFPLDDAWIHQVYARNLALHGQWAFVLGQPSAGSTSPLWTVLLAAGYALRLDYYVWTIGLNALLLGAVAWLVYRVSGVWWAGALAAVEWHLVWAAASGMETVLFCALVMAAWYATIAGATRSRAILGGALIGLAVWTRPDGLTLLPFVAAAAWRIGDSWGHRLKRLGRLAGGAGAVILPYFLFNFVLSHQFWPNTFFAKQAEYAVLRALPLWQRLAEVFAAPWVGALLVLAPGVWLAVKGGRKGGHEGRRYGWVAAWAAAYLLAYALRLPVTYQHGRYLRPVVPVLVAVGVVG
;
A
#
# COMPACT_ATOMS: atom_id res chain seq x y z
N MET A 1 0.33 13.59 -21.17
CA MET A 1 -1.15 13.68 -21.01
C MET A 1 -1.86 12.47 -21.62
N LYS A 2 -1.73 12.16 -22.93
CA LYS A 2 -2.42 10.99 -23.54
C LYS A 2 -2.07 9.64 -22.89
N LYS A 3 -0.78 9.38 -22.65
CA LYS A 3 -0.31 8.15 -21.98
C LYS A 3 -0.83 8.04 -20.54
N ASP A 4 -0.77 9.14 -19.79
CA ASP A 4 -1.23 9.16 -18.39
C ASP A 4 -2.72 8.84 -18.31
N ALA A 5 -3.57 9.50 -19.11
CA ALA A 5 -5.01 9.24 -19.15
C ALA A 5 -5.35 7.78 -19.55
N SER A 6 -4.57 7.20 -20.48
CA SER A 6 -4.78 5.80 -20.89
C SER A 6 -4.59 4.79 -19.75
N LEU A 7 -3.71 5.07 -18.78
CA LEU A 7 -3.50 4.18 -17.63
C LEU A 7 -4.70 4.18 -16.68
N PHE A 8 -5.30 5.35 -16.45
CA PHE A 8 -6.52 5.47 -15.65
C PHE A 8 -7.72 4.82 -16.36
N ALA A 9 -7.85 5.02 -17.67
CA ALA A 9 -8.89 4.37 -18.46
C ALA A 9 -8.75 2.84 -18.45
N LEU A 10 -7.53 2.32 -18.58
CA LEU A 10 -7.24 0.89 -18.52
C LEU A 10 -7.55 0.29 -17.14
N ALA A 11 -7.17 0.99 -16.06
CA ALA A 11 -7.49 0.59 -14.69
C ALA A 11 -9.01 0.59 -14.42
N ALA A 12 -9.72 1.60 -14.91
CA ALA A 12 -11.18 1.64 -14.80
C ALA A 12 -11.84 0.49 -15.58
N ALA A 13 -11.38 0.23 -16.80
CA ALA A 13 -11.87 -0.87 -17.62
C ALA A 13 -11.60 -2.25 -16.99
N SER A 14 -10.43 -2.46 -16.38
CA SER A 14 -10.09 -3.73 -15.74
C SER A 14 -10.95 -3.99 -14.48
N VAL A 15 -11.18 -2.96 -13.66
CA VAL A 15 -12.07 -3.06 -12.49
C VAL A 15 -13.52 -3.28 -12.91
N ALA A 16 -14.00 -2.54 -13.92
CA ALA A 16 -15.35 -2.71 -14.45
C ALA A 16 -15.56 -4.11 -15.02
N ALA A 17 -14.61 -4.62 -15.82
CA ALA A 17 -14.66 -5.97 -16.36
C ALA A 17 -14.72 -7.03 -15.26
N TYR A 18 -13.91 -6.88 -14.20
CA TYR A 18 -13.97 -7.77 -13.03
C TYR A 18 -15.33 -7.70 -12.33
N ALA A 19 -15.82 -6.50 -12.03
CA ALA A 19 -17.09 -6.31 -11.32
C ALA A 19 -18.27 -6.90 -12.11
N LEU A 20 -18.30 -6.71 -13.42
CA LEU A 20 -19.32 -7.29 -14.31
C LEU A 20 -19.22 -8.83 -14.36
N ALA A 21 -18.01 -9.38 -14.37
CA ALA A 21 -17.79 -10.82 -14.39
C ALA A 21 -18.16 -11.52 -13.07
N ALA A 22 -17.99 -10.84 -11.94
CA ALA A 22 -18.23 -11.40 -10.60
C ALA A 22 -19.71 -11.67 -10.27
N ARG A 23 -20.66 -11.13 -11.05
CA ARG A 23 -22.12 -11.37 -10.97
C ARG A 23 -22.76 -11.26 -9.56
N GLY A 24 -22.15 -10.54 -8.64
CA GLY A 24 -22.63 -10.37 -7.26
C GLY A 24 -22.92 -8.92 -6.91
N ALA A 25 -23.98 -8.67 -6.15
CA ALA A 25 -24.23 -7.37 -5.56
C ALA A 25 -23.45 -7.26 -4.25
N GLY A 26 -22.45 -6.37 -4.20
CA GLY A 26 -21.72 -6.03 -2.98
C GLY A 26 -20.24 -6.43 -2.97
N PHE A 27 -19.59 -6.25 -1.81
CA PHE A 27 -18.16 -6.52 -1.64
C PHE A 27 -17.90 -8.00 -1.34
N PRO A 28 -16.84 -8.60 -1.93
CA PRO A 28 -16.51 -10.02 -1.73
C PRO A 28 -15.91 -10.31 -0.35
N LEU A 29 -15.53 -9.28 0.42
CA LEU A 29 -14.90 -9.40 1.72
C LEU A 29 -15.80 -8.80 2.80
N ASP A 30 -15.96 -9.54 3.89
CA ASP A 30 -16.63 -9.12 5.12
C ASP A 30 -16.02 -7.85 5.73
N ASP A 31 -14.68 -7.75 5.73
CA ASP A 31 -13.97 -6.58 6.24
C ASP A 31 -14.34 -5.26 5.51
N ALA A 32 -14.69 -5.34 4.22
CA ALA A 32 -15.11 -4.16 3.46
C ALA A 32 -16.42 -3.58 4.02
N TRP A 33 -17.32 -4.44 4.50
CA TRP A 33 -18.56 -4.02 5.15
C TRP A 33 -18.32 -3.39 6.53
N ILE A 34 -17.32 -3.84 7.27
CA ILE A 34 -16.90 -3.20 8.52
C ILE A 34 -16.48 -1.75 8.26
N HIS A 35 -15.69 -1.50 7.22
CA HIS A 35 -15.34 -0.14 6.80
C HIS A 35 -16.57 0.70 6.43
N GLN A 36 -17.54 0.14 5.71
CA GLN A 36 -18.78 0.84 5.38
C GLN A 36 -19.59 1.23 6.62
N VAL A 37 -19.69 0.35 7.63
CA VAL A 37 -20.41 0.66 8.87
C VAL A 37 -19.77 1.84 9.60
N TYR A 38 -18.45 1.82 9.79
CA TYR A 38 -17.74 2.94 10.41
C TYR A 38 -17.90 4.23 9.59
N ALA A 39 -17.75 4.14 8.26
CA ALA A 39 -17.87 5.29 7.37
C ALA A 39 -19.27 5.91 7.41
N ARG A 40 -20.30 5.08 7.37
CA ARG A 40 -21.71 5.49 7.49
C ARG A 40 -21.98 6.15 8.84
N ASN A 41 -21.54 5.54 9.93
CA ASN A 41 -21.77 6.06 11.27
C ASN A 41 -21.02 7.38 11.51
N LEU A 42 -19.81 7.51 10.95
CA LEU A 42 -19.08 8.77 10.97
C LEU A 42 -19.81 9.86 10.19
N ALA A 43 -20.27 9.57 8.98
CA ALA A 43 -20.92 10.55 8.11
C ALA A 43 -22.31 10.98 8.60
N LEU A 44 -23.12 10.03 9.09
CA LEU A 44 -24.51 10.29 9.46
C LEU A 44 -24.69 10.68 10.92
N HIS A 45 -23.79 10.27 11.82
CA HIS A 45 -23.94 10.44 13.26
C HIS A 45 -22.72 11.10 13.93
N GLY A 46 -21.64 11.37 13.20
CA GLY A 46 -20.41 11.93 13.77
C GLY A 46 -19.68 10.97 14.72
N GLN A 47 -20.00 9.67 14.69
CA GLN A 47 -19.47 8.69 15.64
C GLN A 47 -18.49 7.73 14.97
N TRP A 48 -17.28 7.64 15.53
CA TRP A 48 -16.30 6.63 15.16
C TRP A 48 -16.57 5.30 15.86
N ALA A 49 -17.63 4.61 15.43
CA ALA A 49 -18.13 3.43 16.11
C ALA A 49 -18.72 2.41 15.14
N PHE A 50 -18.54 1.11 15.43
CA PHE A 50 -19.26 0.05 14.72
C PHE A 50 -20.71 -0.05 15.23
N VAL A 51 -20.88 -0.18 16.54
CA VAL A 51 -22.16 -0.06 17.24
C VAL A 51 -22.31 1.38 17.72
N LEU A 52 -23.37 2.07 17.31
CA LEU A 52 -23.63 3.46 17.73
C LEU A 52 -23.64 3.57 19.27
N GLY A 53 -23.04 4.64 19.80
CA GLY A 53 -22.83 4.85 21.23
C GLY A 53 -21.62 4.12 21.82
N GLN A 54 -20.93 3.26 21.05
CA GLN A 54 -19.74 2.53 21.51
C GLN A 54 -18.52 2.80 20.61
N PRO A 55 -17.84 3.96 20.79
CA PRO A 55 -16.59 4.27 20.09
C PRO A 55 -15.58 3.14 20.26
N SER A 56 -14.88 2.81 19.17
CA SER A 56 -13.94 1.69 19.17
C SER A 56 -12.86 1.86 18.11
N ALA A 57 -11.63 1.46 18.44
CA ALA A 57 -10.51 1.36 17.51
C ALA A 57 -10.60 0.09 16.63
N GLY A 58 -11.80 -0.24 16.15
CA GLY A 58 -12.05 -1.43 15.32
C GLY A 58 -11.74 -1.20 13.83
N SER A 59 -11.50 0.03 13.40
CA SER A 59 -11.03 0.33 12.05
C SER A 59 -9.51 0.42 12.02
N THR A 60 -8.86 -0.60 11.45
CA THR A 60 -7.39 -0.63 11.23
C THR A 60 -6.93 0.39 10.18
N SER A 61 -7.88 0.95 9.42
CA SER A 61 -7.63 1.85 8.28
C SER A 61 -8.43 3.15 8.41
N PRO A 62 -8.10 4.03 9.37
CA PRO A 62 -8.84 5.27 9.57
C PRO A 62 -8.90 6.17 8.33
N LEU A 63 -7.81 6.30 7.57
CA LEU A 63 -7.83 7.12 6.34
C LEU A 63 -8.87 6.60 5.33
N TRP A 64 -8.95 5.29 5.16
CA TRP A 64 -9.94 4.67 4.27
C TRP A 64 -11.37 4.93 4.73
N THR A 65 -11.61 4.82 6.04
CA THR A 65 -12.91 5.10 6.65
C THR A 65 -13.37 6.52 6.37
N VAL A 66 -12.47 7.51 6.50
CA VAL A 66 -12.77 8.92 6.22
C VAL A 66 -13.09 9.14 4.74
N LEU A 67 -12.34 8.51 3.83
CA LEU A 67 -12.59 8.61 2.38
C LEU A 67 -13.93 7.99 1.97
N LEU A 68 -14.32 6.88 2.60
CA LEU A 68 -15.64 6.27 2.39
C LEU A 68 -16.78 7.12 2.98
N ALA A 69 -16.55 7.75 4.14
CA ALA A 69 -17.55 8.60 4.79
C ALA A 69 -17.96 9.78 3.90
N ALA A 70 -17.06 10.28 3.06
CA ALA A 70 -17.38 11.32 2.07
C ALA A 70 -18.49 10.88 1.09
N GLY A 71 -18.53 9.61 0.68
CA GLY A 71 -19.58 9.09 -0.19
C GLY A 71 -20.96 9.15 0.47
N TYR A 72 -21.04 8.76 1.74
CA TYR A 72 -22.26 8.87 2.53
C TYR A 72 -22.69 10.33 2.74
N ALA A 73 -21.75 11.23 3.06
CA ALA A 73 -22.02 12.66 3.22
C ALA A 73 -22.57 13.30 1.92
N LEU A 74 -22.07 12.85 0.77
CA LEU A 74 -22.53 13.27 -0.56
C LEU A 74 -23.78 12.52 -1.04
N ARG A 75 -24.32 11.58 -0.25
CA ARG A 75 -25.48 10.74 -0.58
C ARG A 75 -25.30 9.92 -1.86
N LEU A 76 -24.06 9.51 -2.14
CA LEU A 76 -23.74 8.60 -3.24
C LEU A 76 -23.95 7.15 -2.81
N ASP A 77 -24.27 6.28 -3.76
CA ASP A 77 -24.31 4.84 -3.50
C ASP A 77 -22.93 4.36 -3.01
N TYR A 78 -22.92 3.62 -1.89
CA TYR A 78 -21.70 3.22 -1.20
C TYR A 78 -20.83 2.30 -2.07
N TYR A 79 -21.46 1.45 -2.87
CA TYR A 79 -20.75 0.52 -3.75
C TYR A 79 -20.12 1.28 -4.92
N VAL A 80 -20.90 2.12 -5.61
CA VAL A 80 -20.41 2.95 -6.72
C VAL A 80 -19.28 3.88 -6.27
N TRP A 81 -19.43 4.54 -5.11
CA TRP A 81 -18.39 5.40 -4.55
C TRP A 81 -17.10 4.62 -4.28
N THR A 82 -17.22 3.49 -3.59
CA THR A 82 -16.06 2.68 -3.20
C THR A 82 -15.32 2.10 -4.40
N ILE A 83 -16.05 1.50 -5.34
CA ILE A 83 -15.45 0.90 -6.54
C ILE A 83 -14.87 1.97 -7.47
N GLY A 84 -15.54 3.12 -7.60
CA GLY A 84 -15.03 4.27 -8.35
C GLY A 84 -13.73 4.83 -7.76
N LEU A 85 -13.68 4.98 -6.42
CA LEU A 85 -12.47 5.41 -5.72
C LEU A 85 -11.34 4.39 -5.88
N ASN A 86 -11.62 3.09 -5.76
CA ASN A 86 -10.61 2.05 -5.96
C ASN A 86 -10.10 1.97 -7.40
N ALA A 87 -10.96 2.16 -8.40
CA ALA A 87 -10.55 2.23 -9.80
C ALA A 87 -9.64 3.43 -10.07
N LEU A 88 -9.97 4.60 -9.50
CA LEU A 88 -9.11 5.79 -9.56
C LEU A 88 -7.75 5.54 -8.90
N LEU A 89 -7.74 4.90 -7.73
CA LEU A 89 -6.51 4.55 -7.01
C LEU A 89 -5.67 3.52 -7.76
N LEU A 90 -6.29 2.55 -8.45
CA LEU A 90 -5.58 1.61 -9.31
C LEU A 90 -4.91 2.35 -10.49
N GLY A 91 -5.62 3.31 -11.09
CA GLY A 91 -5.05 4.21 -12.09
C GLY A 91 -3.86 5.00 -11.53
N ALA A 92 -3.93 5.47 -10.28
CA ALA A 92 -2.82 6.13 -9.60
C ALA A 92 -1.64 5.18 -9.36
N VAL A 93 -1.88 3.92 -8.94
CA VAL A 93 -0.84 2.89 -8.83
C VAL A 93 -0.16 2.68 -10.18
N ALA A 94 -0.93 2.45 -11.25
CA ALA A 94 -0.41 2.25 -12.60
C ALA A 94 0.43 3.46 -13.06
N TRP A 95 -0.07 4.67 -12.84
CA TRP A 95 0.66 5.90 -13.13
C TRP A 95 1.96 6.01 -12.33
N LEU A 96 1.94 5.70 -11.04
CA LEU A 96 3.13 5.73 -10.18
C LEU A 96 4.16 4.65 -10.57
N VAL A 97 3.71 3.44 -10.95
CA VAL A 97 4.58 2.38 -11.48
C VAL A 97 5.27 2.86 -12.75
N TYR A 98 4.53 3.50 -13.67
CA TYR A 98 5.14 4.14 -14.85
C TYR A 98 6.14 5.22 -14.43
N ARG A 99 5.79 6.10 -13.50
CA ARG A 99 6.68 7.18 -13.06
C ARG A 99 7.95 6.71 -12.33
N VAL A 100 7.88 5.60 -11.61
CA VAL A 100 9.03 5.00 -10.90
C VAL A 100 9.91 4.20 -11.84
N SER A 101 9.32 3.45 -12.79
CA SER A 101 10.08 2.66 -13.76
C SER A 101 10.61 3.49 -14.94
N GLY A 102 9.95 4.60 -15.28
CA GLY A 102 10.16 5.33 -16.53
C GLY A 102 9.51 4.65 -17.75
N VAL A 103 8.81 3.53 -17.56
CA VAL A 103 8.35 2.65 -18.63
C VAL A 103 6.82 2.53 -18.63
N TRP A 104 6.16 3.07 -19.66
CA TRP A 104 4.69 3.14 -19.70
C TRP A 104 4.02 1.77 -19.61
N TRP A 105 4.60 0.76 -20.26
CA TRP A 105 4.03 -0.59 -20.25
C TRP A 105 4.07 -1.23 -18.86
N ALA A 106 5.00 -0.84 -17.97
CA ALA A 106 5.00 -1.27 -16.58
C ALA A 106 3.72 -0.79 -15.87
N GLY A 107 3.34 0.46 -16.13
CA GLY A 107 2.07 1.02 -15.63
C GLY A 107 0.87 0.31 -16.22
N ALA A 108 0.88 0.03 -17.53
CA ALA A 108 -0.20 -0.70 -18.18
C ALA A 108 -0.35 -2.12 -17.61
N LEU A 109 0.76 -2.82 -17.38
CA LEU A 109 0.79 -4.13 -16.73
C LEU A 109 0.23 -4.06 -15.31
N ALA A 110 0.61 -3.06 -14.51
CA ALA A 110 0.05 -2.86 -13.17
C ALA A 110 -1.47 -2.58 -13.19
N ALA A 111 -1.99 -1.90 -14.22
CA ALA A 111 -3.42 -1.60 -14.35
C ALA A 111 -4.27 -2.85 -14.66
N VAL A 112 -3.68 -3.87 -15.29
CA VAL A 112 -4.38 -5.12 -15.65
C VAL A 112 -3.96 -6.30 -14.77
N GLU A 113 -2.98 -6.12 -13.90
CA GLU A 113 -2.46 -7.22 -13.10
C GLU A 113 -3.49 -7.70 -12.08
N TRP A 114 -3.81 -9.00 -12.14
CA TRP A 114 -4.99 -9.56 -11.49
C TRP A 114 -4.96 -9.36 -9.96
N HIS A 115 -3.77 -9.39 -9.34
CA HIS A 115 -3.62 -9.12 -7.91
C HIS A 115 -4.14 -7.73 -7.52
N LEU A 116 -3.84 -6.73 -8.36
CA LEU A 116 -4.22 -5.33 -8.15
C LEU A 116 -5.66 -5.06 -8.58
N VAL A 117 -6.12 -5.68 -9.67
CA VAL A 117 -7.52 -5.60 -10.13
C VAL A 117 -8.45 -6.20 -9.07
N TRP A 118 -8.13 -7.38 -8.54
CA TRP A 118 -8.88 -8.00 -7.45
C TRP A 118 -8.89 -7.11 -6.19
N ALA A 119 -7.73 -6.55 -5.83
CA ALA A 119 -7.64 -5.64 -4.68
C ALA A 119 -8.53 -4.40 -4.88
N ALA A 120 -8.58 -3.84 -6.09
CA ALA A 120 -9.44 -2.70 -6.41
C ALA A 120 -10.93 -3.08 -6.33
N ALA A 121 -11.29 -4.26 -6.82
CA ALA A 121 -12.67 -4.75 -6.79
C ALA A 121 -13.13 -5.22 -5.39
N SER A 122 -12.22 -5.38 -4.43
CA SER A 122 -12.53 -5.93 -3.10
C SER A 122 -13.29 -4.98 -2.16
N GLY A 123 -13.30 -3.68 -2.45
CA GLY A 123 -13.83 -2.65 -1.54
C GLY A 123 -12.91 -2.28 -0.37
N MET A 124 -11.72 -2.88 -0.30
CA MET A 124 -10.74 -2.65 0.75
C MET A 124 -9.79 -1.50 0.43
N GLU A 125 -9.11 -1.01 1.46
CA GLU A 125 -8.06 0.01 1.44
C GLU A 125 -6.76 -0.42 0.74
N THR A 126 -6.68 -1.67 0.27
CA THR A 126 -5.42 -2.27 -0.20
C THR A 126 -4.79 -1.50 -1.36
N VAL A 127 -5.60 -1.01 -2.31
CA VAL A 127 -5.09 -0.25 -3.46
C VAL A 127 -4.71 1.18 -3.07
N LEU A 128 -5.41 1.80 -2.11
CA LEU A 128 -4.97 3.06 -1.50
C LEU A 128 -3.58 2.90 -0.89
N PHE A 129 -3.38 1.84 -0.12
CA PHE A 129 -2.08 1.55 0.48
C PHE A 129 -1.00 1.33 -0.59
N CYS A 130 -1.28 0.54 -1.63
CA CYS A 130 -0.38 0.38 -2.78
C CYS A 130 0.00 1.72 -3.43
N ALA A 131 -0.97 2.62 -3.62
CA ALA A 131 -0.73 3.94 -4.19
C ALA A 131 0.17 4.79 -3.28
N LEU A 132 -0.06 4.78 -1.97
CA LEU A 132 0.76 5.50 -1.00
C LEU A 132 2.19 4.96 -0.91
N VAL A 133 2.36 3.63 -0.95
CA VAL A 133 3.68 2.97 -1.03
C VAL A 133 4.44 3.47 -2.27
N MET A 134 3.82 3.38 -3.44
CA MET A 134 4.45 3.79 -4.69
C MET A 134 4.70 5.31 -4.75
N ALA A 135 3.82 6.12 -4.16
CA ALA A 135 3.99 7.56 -4.07
C ALA A 135 5.17 7.94 -3.16
N ALA A 136 5.36 7.26 -2.02
CA ALA A 136 6.50 7.48 -1.14
C ALA A 136 7.83 7.15 -1.85
N TRP A 137 7.87 6.05 -2.60
CA TRP A 137 9.02 5.71 -3.44
C TRP A 137 9.27 6.74 -4.53
N TYR A 138 8.23 7.13 -5.26
CA TYR A 138 8.33 8.14 -6.31
C TYR A 138 8.82 9.49 -5.78
N ALA A 139 8.26 9.98 -4.67
CA ALA A 139 8.69 11.23 -4.03
C ALA A 139 10.19 11.20 -3.68
N THR A 140 10.72 10.04 -3.29
CA THR A 140 12.12 9.85 -2.91
C THR A 140 13.05 9.71 -4.12
N ILE A 141 12.63 8.95 -5.13
CA ILE A 141 13.46 8.60 -6.30
C ILE A 141 13.48 9.70 -7.35
N ALA A 142 12.36 10.41 -7.52
CA ALA A 142 12.23 11.39 -8.60
C ALA A 142 13.14 12.61 -8.42
N GLY A 143 13.64 12.91 -7.22
CA GLY A 143 14.57 14.02 -7.00
C GLY A 143 14.72 14.48 -5.54
N ALA A 144 15.72 15.32 -5.34
CA ALA A 144 16.35 15.63 -4.06
C ALA A 144 15.84 16.90 -3.33
N THR A 145 14.62 17.38 -3.63
CA THR A 145 14.14 18.68 -3.13
C THR A 145 13.66 18.64 -1.67
N ARG A 146 13.60 19.82 -1.02
CA ARG A 146 13.03 19.97 0.33
C ARG A 146 11.59 19.45 0.40
N SER A 147 10.74 19.89 -0.54
CA SER A 147 9.33 19.54 -0.58
C SER A 147 9.12 18.04 -0.74
N ARG A 148 9.92 17.38 -1.59
CA ARG A 148 9.83 15.93 -1.81
C ARG A 148 10.23 15.10 -0.60
N ALA A 149 11.25 15.54 0.15
CA ALA A 149 11.61 14.86 1.40
C ALA A 149 10.48 14.91 2.43
N ILE A 150 9.87 16.08 2.62
CA ILE A 150 8.73 16.25 3.54
C ILE A 150 7.53 15.44 3.04
N LEU A 151 7.22 15.53 1.75
CA LEU A 151 6.13 14.78 1.12
C LEU A 151 6.32 13.27 1.25
N GLY A 152 7.52 12.74 1.01
CA GLY A 152 7.82 11.32 1.18
C GLY A 152 7.56 10.84 2.61
N GLY A 153 7.93 11.65 3.61
CA GLY A 153 7.63 11.36 5.01
C GLY A 153 6.13 11.38 5.29
N ALA A 154 5.43 12.43 4.84
CA ALA A 154 3.99 12.55 5.01
C ALA A 154 3.21 11.41 4.33
N LEU A 155 3.64 10.95 3.16
CA LEU A 155 3.06 9.80 2.44
C LEU A 155 3.26 8.50 3.21
N ILE A 156 4.43 8.29 3.84
CA ILE A 156 4.64 7.16 4.76
C ILE A 156 3.67 7.26 5.94
N GLY A 157 3.46 8.45 6.49
CA GLY A 157 2.48 8.66 7.55
C GLY A 157 1.05 8.35 7.10
N LEU A 158 0.63 8.81 5.93
CA LEU A 158 -0.68 8.45 5.37
C LEU A 158 -0.80 6.95 5.09
N ALA A 159 0.31 6.29 4.71
CA ALA A 159 0.35 4.83 4.58
C ALA A 159 0.09 4.17 5.93
N VAL A 160 0.67 4.67 7.04
CA VAL A 160 0.39 4.19 8.42
C VAL A 160 -1.08 4.38 8.81
N TRP A 161 -1.68 5.52 8.45
CA TRP A 161 -3.12 5.79 8.64
C TRP A 161 -4.03 4.86 7.81
N THR A 162 -3.49 4.23 6.78
CA THR A 162 -4.21 3.23 5.98
C THR A 162 -3.96 1.84 6.54
N ARG A 163 -2.70 1.49 6.82
CA ARG A 163 -2.30 0.23 7.43
C ARG A 163 -1.03 0.41 8.27
N PRO A 164 -0.97 -0.15 9.50
CA PRO A 164 0.18 -0.02 10.40
C PRO A 164 1.53 -0.42 9.79
N ASP A 165 1.52 -1.40 8.88
CA ASP A 165 2.70 -1.91 8.19
C ASP A 165 3.33 -0.92 7.19
N GLY A 166 2.67 0.21 6.90
CA GLY A 166 3.28 1.35 6.21
C GLY A 166 4.54 1.87 6.89
N LEU A 167 4.66 1.69 8.21
CA LEU A 167 5.85 2.07 8.98
C LEU A 167 7.12 1.37 8.48
N THR A 168 6.99 0.18 7.88
CA THR A 168 8.14 -0.58 7.32
C THR A 168 8.86 0.17 6.20
N LEU A 169 8.22 1.14 5.54
CA LEU A 169 8.87 1.95 4.50
C LEU A 169 9.94 2.87 5.06
N LEU A 170 9.78 3.36 6.29
CA LEU A 170 10.60 4.42 6.86
C LEU A 170 12.12 4.13 6.79
N PRO A 171 12.63 2.97 7.26
CA PRO A 171 14.07 2.69 7.18
C PRO A 171 14.59 2.57 5.74
N PHE A 172 13.81 2.01 4.81
CA PHE A 172 14.25 1.80 3.43
C PHE A 172 14.22 3.09 2.61
N VAL A 173 13.17 3.91 2.80
CA VAL A 173 13.07 5.24 2.18
C VAL A 173 14.14 6.17 2.76
N ALA A 174 14.41 6.12 4.07
CA ALA A 174 15.50 6.87 4.68
C ALA A 174 16.87 6.44 4.13
N ALA A 175 17.11 5.13 3.99
CA ALA A 175 18.34 4.61 3.40
C ALA A 175 18.51 5.04 1.93
N ALA A 176 17.43 5.01 1.14
CA ALA A 176 17.45 5.50 -0.23
C ALA A 176 17.71 7.02 -0.29
N ALA A 177 17.03 7.80 0.56
CA ALA A 177 17.19 9.26 0.65
C ALA A 177 18.60 9.66 1.08
N TRP A 178 19.22 8.91 2.00
CA TRP A 178 20.58 9.11 2.47
C TRP A 178 21.62 8.99 1.35
N ARG A 179 21.38 8.09 0.38
CA ARG A 179 22.30 7.87 -0.74
C ARG A 179 22.27 8.99 -1.77
N ILE A 180 21.27 9.87 -1.73
CA ILE A 180 21.12 10.94 -2.70
C ILE A 180 21.74 12.23 -2.11
N GLY A 181 22.84 12.71 -2.68
CA GLY A 181 23.50 13.98 -2.30
C GLY A 181 24.93 13.81 -1.81
N ASP A 182 25.74 14.84 -2.04
CA ASP A 182 27.20 14.73 -1.99
C ASP A 182 27.81 15.04 -0.62
N SER A 183 27.17 15.91 0.18
CA SER A 183 27.66 16.30 1.50
C SER A 183 26.85 15.70 2.66
N TRP A 184 27.54 15.42 3.76
CA TRP A 184 26.94 14.89 4.99
C TRP A 184 25.81 15.79 5.53
N GLY A 185 26.02 17.11 5.53
CA GLY A 185 25.02 18.08 5.99
C GLY A 185 23.74 18.08 5.15
N HIS A 186 23.84 17.88 3.82
CA HIS A 186 22.66 17.78 2.96
C HIS A 186 21.87 16.50 3.22
N ARG A 187 22.56 15.39 3.49
CA ARG A 187 21.93 14.11 3.83
C ARG A 187 21.18 14.19 5.16
N LEU A 188 21.80 14.74 6.21
CA LEU A 188 21.14 14.94 7.51
C LEU A 188 19.92 15.85 7.41
N LYS A 189 20.03 16.99 6.71
CA LYS A 189 18.88 17.89 6.49
C LYS A 189 17.74 17.17 5.78
N ARG A 190 18.04 16.27 4.84
CA ARG A 190 17.01 15.48 4.15
C ARG A 190 16.35 14.47 5.07
N LEU A 191 17.13 13.73 5.85
CA LEU A 191 16.58 12.80 6.83
C LEU A 191 15.71 13.52 7.87
N GLY A 192 16.16 14.67 8.37
CA GLY A 192 15.36 15.51 9.28
C GLY A 192 14.05 15.97 8.66
N ARG A 193 14.03 16.31 7.36
CA ARG A 193 12.81 16.69 6.62
C ARG A 193 11.87 15.50 6.40
N LEU A 194 12.42 14.33 6.06
CA LEU A 194 11.66 13.08 5.93
C LEU A 194 11.02 12.70 7.28
N ALA A 195 11.82 12.73 8.35
CA ALA A 195 11.36 12.46 9.71
C ALA A 195 10.32 13.49 10.17
N GLY A 196 10.50 14.78 9.86
CA GLY A 196 9.53 15.83 10.16
C GLY A 196 8.19 15.61 9.45
N GLY A 197 8.22 15.28 8.15
CA GLY A 197 7.00 14.96 7.39
C GLY A 197 6.30 13.70 7.91
N ALA A 198 7.06 12.65 8.24
CA ALA A 198 6.53 11.42 8.79
C ALA A 198 5.94 11.64 10.19
N GLY A 199 6.69 12.29 11.09
CA GLY A 199 6.26 12.58 12.45
C GLY A 199 4.98 13.42 12.50
N ALA A 200 4.86 14.43 11.63
CA ALA A 200 3.67 15.29 11.56
C ALA A 200 2.37 14.52 11.27
N VAL A 201 2.45 13.37 10.59
CA VAL A 201 1.28 12.57 10.20
C VAL A 201 1.14 11.31 11.07
N ILE A 202 2.25 10.64 11.43
CA ILE A 202 2.24 9.43 12.26
C ILE A 202 1.88 9.73 13.71
N LEU A 203 2.33 10.85 14.29
CA LEU A 203 2.01 11.18 15.68
C LEU A 203 0.49 11.31 15.93
N PRO A 204 -0.27 12.02 15.06
CA PRO A 204 -1.72 12.00 15.13
C PRO A 204 -2.36 10.61 15.05
N TYR A 205 -1.79 9.66 14.30
CA TYR A 205 -2.30 8.29 14.23
C TYR A 205 -2.20 7.57 15.58
N PHE A 206 -1.05 7.68 16.25
CA PHE A 206 -0.86 7.08 17.57
C PHE A 206 -1.76 7.73 18.61
N LEU A 207 -1.91 9.05 18.58
CA LEU A 207 -2.83 9.76 19.45
C LEU A 207 -4.28 9.32 19.22
N PHE A 208 -4.69 9.20 17.95
CA PHE A 208 -6.02 8.75 17.57
C PHE A 208 -6.34 7.36 18.13
N ASN A 209 -5.45 6.39 17.99
CA ASN A 209 -5.64 5.05 18.56
C ASN A 209 -5.64 5.08 20.10
N PHE A 210 -4.75 5.88 20.70
CA PHE A 210 -4.66 6.00 22.15
C PHE A 210 -5.95 6.59 22.76
N VAL A 211 -6.54 7.61 22.13
CA VAL A 211 -7.81 8.20 22.56
C VAL A 211 -8.96 7.20 22.47
N LEU A 212 -8.98 6.34 21.43
CA LEU A 212 -10.08 5.39 21.21
C LEU A 212 -9.97 4.09 22.02
N SER A 213 -8.76 3.66 22.37
CA SER A 213 -8.54 2.30 22.91
C SER A 213 -7.54 2.23 24.05
N HIS A 214 -6.96 3.35 24.47
CA HIS A 214 -5.84 3.41 25.43
C HIS A 214 -4.62 2.60 25.00
N GLN A 215 -4.51 2.27 23.70
CA GLN A 215 -3.39 1.57 23.09
C GLN A 215 -2.85 2.37 21.91
N PHE A 216 -1.54 2.29 21.66
CA PHE A 216 -0.94 2.98 20.51
C PHE A 216 -1.26 2.31 19.17
N TRP A 217 -1.63 1.04 19.18
CA TRP A 217 -2.00 0.28 17.99
C TRP A 217 -3.50 -0.05 18.02
N PRO A 218 -4.14 -0.18 16.84
CA PRO A 218 -5.56 -0.52 16.79
C PRO A 218 -5.80 -1.93 17.36
N ASN A 219 -6.93 -2.11 18.07
CA ASN A 219 -7.28 -3.38 18.71
C ASN A 219 -7.33 -4.56 17.72
N THR A 220 -7.75 -4.29 16.49
CA THR A 220 -7.80 -5.27 15.39
C THR A 220 -6.44 -5.83 14.99
N PHE A 221 -5.37 -5.06 15.17
CA PHE A 221 -4.01 -5.56 14.91
C PHE A 221 -3.65 -6.70 15.87
N PHE A 222 -3.99 -6.57 17.15
CA PHE A 222 -3.79 -7.62 18.13
C PHE A 222 -4.73 -8.80 17.89
N ALA A 223 -6.00 -8.53 17.59
CA ALA A 223 -6.99 -9.58 17.30
C ALA A 223 -6.55 -10.49 16.13
N LYS A 224 -6.08 -9.90 15.02
CA LYS A 224 -5.62 -10.66 13.84
C LYS A 224 -4.34 -11.46 14.12
N GLN A 225 -3.42 -10.95 14.93
CA GLN A 225 -2.26 -11.73 15.34
C GLN A 225 -2.62 -12.94 16.21
N ALA A 226 -3.63 -12.79 17.07
CA ALA A 226 -4.13 -13.90 17.88
C ALA A 226 -4.86 -14.94 17.00
N GLU A 227 -5.73 -14.49 16.09
CA GLU A 227 -6.47 -15.34 15.15
C GLU A 227 -5.54 -16.26 14.34
N TYR A 228 -4.45 -15.72 13.80
CA TYR A 228 -3.51 -16.45 12.95
C TYR A 228 -2.29 -17.01 13.68
N ALA A 229 -2.32 -17.05 15.02
CA ALA A 229 -1.18 -17.57 15.80
C ALA A 229 -0.83 -19.02 15.44
N VAL A 230 -1.82 -19.83 15.08
CA VAL A 230 -1.64 -21.24 14.68
C VAL A 230 -0.75 -21.40 13.45
N LEU A 231 -0.78 -20.45 12.52
CA LEU A 231 0.06 -20.50 11.31
C LEU A 231 1.55 -20.32 11.62
N ARG A 232 1.89 -19.77 12.79
CA ARG A 232 3.28 -19.67 13.25
C ARG A 232 3.84 -20.99 13.78
N ALA A 233 2.99 -22.00 13.99
CA ALA A 233 3.44 -23.35 14.33
C ALA A 233 4.08 -24.08 13.14
N LEU A 234 3.83 -23.62 11.91
CA LEU A 234 4.46 -24.18 10.71
C LEU A 234 5.98 -23.91 10.69
N PRO A 235 6.79 -24.85 10.16
CA PRO A 235 8.21 -24.63 9.92
C PRO A 235 8.49 -23.32 9.18
N LEU A 236 9.58 -22.62 9.56
CA LEU A 236 9.92 -21.32 8.98
C LEU A 236 10.08 -21.36 7.46
N TRP A 237 10.67 -22.43 6.93
CA TRP A 237 10.86 -22.58 5.48
C TRP A 237 9.53 -22.68 4.72
N GLN A 238 8.50 -23.32 5.28
CA GLN A 238 7.18 -23.40 4.67
C GLN A 238 6.52 -22.02 4.63
N ARG A 239 6.55 -21.30 5.75
CA ARG A 239 6.04 -19.93 5.85
C ARG A 239 6.72 -18.99 4.85
N LEU A 240 8.04 -19.10 4.73
CA LEU A 240 8.82 -18.34 3.75
C LEU A 240 8.41 -18.71 2.33
N ALA A 241 8.32 -20.00 1.99
CA ALA A 241 7.94 -20.45 0.66
C ALA A 241 6.55 -19.93 0.26
N GLU A 242 5.54 -20.08 1.13
CA GLU A 242 4.17 -19.65 0.87
C GLU A 242 4.07 -18.14 0.69
N VAL A 243 4.65 -17.36 1.61
CA VAL A 243 4.58 -15.89 1.56
C VAL A 243 5.37 -15.33 0.38
N PHE A 244 6.53 -15.89 0.07
CA PHE A 244 7.31 -15.42 -1.07
C PHE A 244 6.76 -15.89 -2.41
N ALA A 245 6.06 -17.03 -2.49
CA ALA A 245 5.43 -17.51 -3.71
C ALA A 245 4.15 -16.73 -4.05
N ALA A 246 3.40 -16.29 -3.03
CA ALA A 246 2.08 -15.69 -3.21
C ALA A 246 2.02 -14.52 -4.23
N PRO A 247 2.94 -13.53 -4.22
CA PRO A 247 2.91 -12.45 -5.22
C PRO A 247 3.17 -12.90 -6.67
N TRP A 248 3.79 -14.07 -6.88
CA TRP A 248 4.21 -14.53 -8.21
C TRP A 248 3.17 -15.37 -8.93
N VAL A 249 2.03 -15.66 -8.31
CA VAL A 249 0.97 -16.44 -8.93
C VAL A 249 0.41 -15.68 -10.14
N GLY A 250 0.64 -16.17 -11.36
CA GLY A 250 0.16 -15.54 -12.59
C GLY A 250 1.26 -14.86 -13.42
N ALA A 251 0.91 -13.81 -14.15
CA ALA A 251 1.80 -13.20 -15.15
C ALA A 251 3.05 -12.53 -14.56
N LEU A 252 3.04 -12.17 -13.26
CA LEU A 252 4.17 -11.54 -12.60
C LEU A 252 5.44 -12.42 -12.60
N LEU A 253 5.29 -13.75 -12.67
CA LEU A 253 6.41 -14.70 -12.73
C LEU A 253 7.37 -14.41 -13.90
N VAL A 254 6.84 -13.90 -15.02
CA VAL A 254 7.64 -13.53 -16.21
C VAL A 254 8.65 -12.42 -15.88
N LEU A 255 8.36 -11.57 -14.88
CA LEU A 255 9.26 -10.49 -14.44
C LEU A 255 10.30 -10.93 -13.41
N ALA A 256 10.28 -12.19 -12.94
CA ALA A 256 11.23 -12.68 -11.95
C ALA A 256 12.71 -12.53 -12.37
N PRO A 257 13.11 -12.81 -13.63
CA PRO A 257 14.48 -12.58 -14.08
C PRO A 257 14.88 -11.10 -13.99
N GLY A 258 13.98 -10.18 -14.37
CA GLY A 258 14.24 -8.73 -14.30
C GLY A 258 14.36 -8.25 -12.85
N VAL A 259 13.54 -8.75 -11.94
CA VAL A 259 13.69 -8.44 -10.50
C VAL A 259 15.04 -8.92 -9.98
N TRP A 260 15.50 -10.10 -10.39
CA TRP A 260 16.80 -10.63 -10.01
C TRP A 260 17.96 -9.81 -10.58
N LEU A 261 17.86 -9.39 -11.85
CA LEU A 261 18.83 -8.52 -12.50
C LEU A 261 18.88 -7.14 -11.85
N ALA A 262 17.75 -6.54 -11.49
CA ALA A 262 17.69 -5.28 -10.77
C ALA A 262 18.35 -5.37 -9.38
N VAL A 263 18.16 -6.47 -8.65
CA VAL A 263 18.83 -6.71 -7.36
C VAL A 263 20.34 -6.88 -7.54
N LYS A 264 20.79 -7.64 -8.54
CA LYS A 264 22.22 -7.83 -8.85
C LYS A 264 22.87 -6.53 -9.37
N GLY A 265 22.19 -5.82 -10.25
CA GLY A 265 22.58 -4.53 -10.80
C GLY A 265 22.62 -3.45 -9.73
N GLY A 266 21.73 -3.47 -8.74
CA GLY A 266 21.80 -2.59 -7.56
C GLY A 266 23.05 -2.79 -6.72
N ARG A 267 23.67 -3.98 -6.75
CA ARG A 267 24.95 -4.26 -6.07
C ARG A 267 26.18 -3.80 -6.87
N LYS A 268 26.09 -3.71 -8.20
CA LYS A 268 27.24 -3.43 -9.10
C LYS A 268 27.13 -2.13 -9.91
N GLY A 269 25.97 -1.49 -9.92
CA GLY A 269 25.64 -0.36 -10.80
C GLY A 269 25.83 1.02 -10.17
N GLY A 270 25.67 2.03 -11.03
CA GLY A 270 25.72 3.45 -10.69
C GLY A 270 24.57 3.94 -9.80
N HIS A 271 24.40 5.26 -9.72
CA HIS A 271 23.49 5.88 -8.75
C HIS A 271 22.01 5.50 -8.94
N GLU A 272 21.58 5.12 -10.16
CA GLU A 272 20.20 4.68 -10.46
C GLU A 272 19.93 3.23 -10.04
N GLY A 273 20.81 2.28 -10.38
CA GLY A 273 20.64 0.88 -9.99
C GLY A 273 20.53 0.68 -8.48
N ARG A 274 21.27 1.48 -7.69
CA ARG A 274 21.20 1.44 -6.22
C ARG A 274 19.85 1.92 -5.66
N ARG A 275 19.08 2.75 -6.39
CA ARG A 275 17.76 3.21 -5.93
C ARG A 275 16.75 2.07 -5.99
N TYR A 276 16.71 1.33 -7.10
CA TYR A 276 15.84 0.15 -7.25
C TYR A 276 16.24 -0.99 -6.30
N GLY A 277 17.52 -1.07 -5.90
CA GLY A 277 17.97 -1.99 -4.86
C GLY A 277 17.25 -1.81 -3.51
N TRP A 278 17.01 -0.58 -3.07
CA TRP A 278 16.28 -0.32 -1.81
C TRP A 278 14.78 -0.60 -1.94
N VAL A 279 14.21 -0.33 -3.11
CA VAL A 279 12.82 -0.64 -3.44
C VAL A 279 12.59 -2.16 -3.37
N ALA A 280 13.46 -2.94 -4.00
CA ALA A 280 13.42 -4.40 -3.94
C ALA A 280 13.73 -4.95 -2.52
N ALA A 281 14.68 -4.33 -1.81
CA ALA A 281 15.01 -4.71 -0.44
C ALA A 281 13.82 -4.51 0.52
N TRP A 282 13.05 -3.44 0.35
CA TRP A 282 11.82 -3.25 1.12
C TRP A 282 10.79 -4.34 0.80
N ALA A 283 10.56 -4.67 -0.46
CA ALA A 283 9.63 -5.74 -0.83
C ALA A 283 10.02 -7.08 -0.19
N ALA A 284 11.31 -7.45 -0.23
CA ALA A 284 11.81 -8.67 0.41
C ALA A 284 11.68 -8.63 1.94
N ALA A 285 12.00 -7.49 2.57
CA ALA A 285 11.88 -7.33 4.01
C ALA A 285 10.42 -7.32 4.49
N TYR A 286 9.52 -6.77 3.68
CA TYR A 286 8.08 -6.78 3.94
C TYR A 286 7.54 -8.21 3.91
N LEU A 287 7.86 -8.99 2.87
CA LEU A 287 7.50 -10.41 2.79
C LEU A 287 8.10 -11.21 3.96
N LEU A 288 9.37 -10.95 4.32
CA LEU A 288 10.00 -11.59 5.48
C LEU A 288 9.28 -11.26 6.79
N ALA A 289 8.91 -10.00 7.02
CA ALA A 289 8.17 -9.59 8.21
C ALA A 289 6.84 -10.34 8.33
N TYR A 290 6.12 -10.51 7.23
CA TYR A 290 4.89 -11.32 7.18
C TYR A 290 5.18 -12.80 7.43
N ALA A 291 6.18 -13.40 6.78
CA ALA A 291 6.54 -14.81 7.03
C ALA A 291 6.89 -15.09 8.51
N LEU A 292 7.50 -14.11 9.19
CA LEU A 292 7.89 -14.24 10.60
C LEU A 292 6.73 -14.01 11.58
N ARG A 293 5.85 -13.04 11.30
CA ARG A 293 4.84 -12.56 12.28
C ARG A 293 3.41 -12.92 11.92
N LEU A 294 3.07 -12.95 10.64
CA LEU A 294 1.71 -13.16 10.15
C LEU A 294 1.74 -13.86 8.77
N PRO A 295 2.10 -15.16 8.69
CA PRO A 295 2.32 -15.88 7.43
C PRO A 295 0.97 -16.25 6.77
N VAL A 296 0.11 -15.26 6.56
CA VAL A 296 -1.25 -15.42 6.07
C VAL A 296 -1.27 -15.22 4.56
N THR A 297 -1.50 -16.30 3.83
CA THR A 297 -1.76 -16.31 2.38
C THR A 297 -3.26 -16.35 2.05
N TYR A 298 -4.11 -16.34 3.09
CA TYR A 298 -5.57 -16.29 2.98
C TYR A 298 -6.07 -15.13 2.10
N GLN A 299 -7.21 -15.34 1.42
CA GLN A 299 -7.81 -14.40 0.46
C GLN A 299 -6.79 -13.90 -0.57
N HIS A 300 -6.10 -14.86 -1.21
CA HIS A 300 -5.11 -14.62 -2.26
C HIS A 300 -3.95 -13.71 -1.82
N GLY A 301 -3.50 -13.84 -0.57
CA GLY A 301 -2.39 -13.07 -0.03
C GLY A 301 -2.66 -11.56 0.00
N ARG A 302 -3.88 -11.15 0.33
CA ARG A 302 -4.31 -9.73 0.34
C ARG A 302 -3.36 -8.79 1.12
N TYR A 303 -2.73 -9.31 2.17
CA TYR A 303 -1.78 -8.54 2.97
C TYR A 303 -0.47 -8.27 2.23
N LEU A 304 -0.11 -9.11 1.26
CA LEU A 304 1.15 -9.09 0.51
C LEU A 304 1.06 -8.29 -0.79
N ARG A 305 -0.15 -7.94 -1.24
CA ARG A 305 -0.41 -7.14 -2.46
C ARG A 305 0.44 -5.86 -2.60
N PRO A 306 0.83 -5.14 -1.53
CA PRO A 306 1.63 -3.92 -1.65
C PRO A 306 3.01 -4.12 -2.27
N VAL A 307 3.53 -5.35 -2.32
CA VAL A 307 4.78 -5.64 -3.03
C VAL A 307 4.60 -5.81 -4.53
N VAL A 308 3.39 -6.13 -5.02
CA VAL A 308 3.13 -6.38 -6.45
C VAL A 308 3.50 -5.18 -7.34
N PRO A 309 3.04 -3.93 -7.09
CA PRO A 309 3.40 -2.81 -7.97
C PRO A 309 4.89 -2.48 -7.91
N VAL A 310 5.54 -2.78 -6.78
CA VAL A 310 6.99 -2.68 -6.63
C VAL A 310 7.70 -3.72 -7.49
N LEU A 311 7.28 -4.98 -7.46
CA LEU A 311 7.84 -6.06 -8.28
C LEU A 311 7.64 -5.79 -9.77
N VAL A 312 6.48 -5.25 -10.17
CA VAL A 312 6.27 -4.79 -11.56
C VAL A 312 7.30 -3.71 -11.91
N ALA A 313 7.36 -2.61 -11.15
CA ALA A 313 8.27 -1.50 -11.46
C ALA A 313 9.75 -1.94 -11.53
N VAL A 314 10.20 -2.77 -10.59
CA VAL A 314 11.58 -3.26 -10.53
C VAL A 314 11.84 -4.30 -11.63
N GLY A 315 10.91 -5.21 -11.87
CA GLY A 315 11.06 -6.30 -12.82
C GLY A 315 11.04 -5.86 -14.28
N VAL A 316 10.38 -4.75 -14.59
CA VAL A 316 10.45 -4.11 -15.92
C VAL A 316 11.81 -3.45 -16.17
N VAL A 317 12.41 -2.86 -15.13
CA VAL A 317 13.62 -2.04 -15.26
C VAL A 317 14.89 -2.89 -15.30
N GLY A 318 14.93 -4.02 -14.61
CA GLY A 318 16.08 -4.91 -14.55
C GLY A 318 16.16 -5.88 -15.71
#